data_AF-A0A662J1P4-F1
#
_entry.id   AF-A0A662J1P4-F1
#
_cell.length_a   1.000
_cell.length_b   1.000
_cell.length_c   1.000
_cell.angle_alpha   90.00
_cell.angle_beta   90.00
_cell.angle_gamma   90.00
#
_symmetry.space_group_name_H-M   'P 1'
#
loop_
_entity.id
_entity.type
_entity.pdbx_description
1 polymer ?
#
loop_
_entity_poly.entity_id
_entity_poly.type
_entity_poly.pdbx_seq_one_letter_code
_entity_poly.pdbx_strand_id
1 'polypeptide(L)'
;MDPTWTVQWFKSILILLDDLSVSIDPSSSIGGGDYVLISHAHGDHVAGFRSKGSKICSSLTAELYSVCYGGRVNEATLLHLPAALKLDSLSIELKEAGHILGSAQFLLSHPEHGVLVYTGDLNVEGSIVTSPADVLNCDVLIVDATFGHPHLKFPPRERLYESIATWTQSVVNAGGTAVLYAHPLGKAQELVKVLNQYVDIEPAVHPKIAKVNEVYAKAGVKLRYIEEDREVREALRGGGAYIVPLRPRPSKLEAANPYKAVVTGWAAVFEYNAFDKAFPLSGHSSFPTLIEYVKQVGARRVYTLGYYAEEMANWIRKRLRIEACSLASRLINRAG
;
A
#
# COMPACT_ATOMS: atom_id res chain seq x y z
N MET A 1 33.52 -1.27 -6.05
CA MET A 1 33.51 -2.38 -5.08
C MET A 1 32.14 -3.05 -5.14
N ASP A 2 32.04 -4.33 -4.79
CA ASP A 2 30.75 -5.00 -4.67
C ASP A 2 30.05 -4.45 -3.40
N PRO A 3 28.75 -4.09 -3.44
CA PRO A 3 28.06 -3.56 -2.27
C PRO A 3 28.02 -4.60 -1.17
N THR A 4 28.55 -4.27 0.00
CA THR A 4 28.69 -5.18 1.14
C THR A 4 27.54 -5.07 2.14
N TRP A 5 26.40 -4.49 1.73
CA TRP A 5 25.18 -4.43 2.56
C TRP A 5 24.84 -5.82 3.09
N THR A 6 24.93 -5.99 4.41
CA THR A 6 24.47 -7.21 5.09
C THR A 6 23.00 -7.04 5.42
N VAL A 7 22.13 -7.54 4.55
CA VAL A 7 20.67 -7.51 4.73
C VAL A 7 20.22 -8.81 5.38
N GLN A 8 19.65 -8.71 6.57
CA GLN A 8 19.11 -9.86 7.30
C GLN A 8 17.61 -9.73 7.51
N TRP A 9 16.90 -10.86 7.45
CA TRP A 9 15.50 -10.91 7.88
C TRP A 9 15.41 -11.42 9.31
N PHE A 10 14.96 -10.55 10.23
CA PHE A 10 14.65 -10.92 11.61
C PHE A 10 13.40 -10.18 12.09
N LYS A 11 12.22 -10.70 11.69
CA LYS A 11 10.92 -10.04 11.89
C LYS A 11 10.88 -8.59 11.34
N SER A 12 11.87 -8.19 10.56
CA SER A 12 12.15 -6.87 10.00
C SER A 12 13.27 -7.04 8.98
N ILE A 13 13.45 -6.06 8.11
CA ILE A 13 14.70 -5.93 7.37
C ILE A 13 15.69 -5.25 8.32
N LEU A 14 16.71 -5.98 8.75
CA LEU A 14 17.73 -5.49 9.66
C LEU A 14 19.01 -5.20 8.88
N ILE A 15 19.51 -3.98 9.06
CA ILE A 15 20.78 -3.49 8.54
C ILE A 15 21.66 -3.15 9.74
N LEU A 16 22.84 -3.75 9.80
CA LEU A 16 23.83 -3.53 10.85
C LEU A 16 25.05 -2.85 10.23
N LEU A 17 25.37 -1.66 10.73
CA LEU A 17 26.60 -0.92 10.44
C LEU A 17 27.48 -0.92 11.70
N ASP A 18 28.73 -0.48 11.56
CA ASP A 18 29.69 -0.46 12.68
C ASP A 18 29.29 0.52 13.79
N ASP A 19 28.60 1.61 13.45
CA ASP A 19 28.21 2.69 14.35
C ASP A 19 26.71 2.72 14.70
N LEU A 20 25.86 2.08 13.89
CA LEU A 20 24.41 2.08 14.09
C LEU A 20 23.70 0.86 13.50
N SER A 21 22.45 0.66 13.92
CA SER A 21 21.54 -0.35 13.41
C SER A 21 20.22 0.26 12.92
N VAL A 22 19.74 -0.23 11.77
CA VAL A 22 18.47 0.20 11.17
C VAL A 22 17.54 -0.99 10.99
N SER A 23 16.32 -0.87 11.51
CA SER A 23 15.24 -1.82 11.27
C SER A 23 14.19 -1.17 10.37
N ILE A 24 13.85 -1.82 9.25
CA ILE A 24 12.85 -1.32 8.30
C ILE A 24 11.62 -2.22 8.35
N ASP A 25 10.45 -1.58 8.50
CA ASP A 25 9.12 -2.21 8.61
C ASP A 25 9.10 -3.47 9.49
N PRO A 26 9.47 -3.35 10.78
CA PRO A 26 9.40 -4.50 11.66
C PRO A 26 7.95 -4.97 11.81
N SER A 27 7.75 -6.28 11.74
CA SER A 27 6.48 -6.99 11.92
C SER A 27 6.11 -7.23 13.39
N SER A 28 6.98 -6.84 14.32
CA SER A 28 6.71 -6.89 15.76
C SER A 28 7.42 -5.77 16.50
N SER A 29 6.93 -5.39 17.69
CA SER A 29 7.57 -4.40 18.56
C SER A 29 8.93 -4.85 19.13
N ILE A 30 9.30 -6.12 18.93
CA ILE A 30 10.59 -6.70 19.34
C ILE A 30 11.66 -6.47 18.25
N GLY A 31 11.25 -6.31 16.99
CA GLY A 31 12.15 -5.87 15.93
C GLY A 31 12.60 -4.45 16.26
N GLY A 32 13.89 -4.26 16.50
CA GLY A 32 14.44 -3.00 16.96
C GLY A 32 15.86 -2.81 16.43
N GLY A 33 16.26 -1.56 16.41
CA GLY A 33 17.57 -1.02 16.10
C GLY A 33 17.59 0.41 16.64
N ASP A 34 18.69 1.12 16.46
CA ASP A 34 18.82 2.51 16.88
C ASP A 34 17.78 3.38 16.15
N TYR A 35 17.58 3.10 14.86
CA TYR A 35 16.58 3.73 14.01
C TYR A 35 15.60 2.71 13.41
N VAL A 36 14.33 3.10 13.35
CA VAL A 36 13.23 2.27 12.85
C VAL A 36 12.51 3.01 11.73
N LEU A 37 12.70 2.54 10.49
CA LEU A 37 12.08 3.12 9.31
C LEU A 37 10.72 2.47 9.07
N ILE A 38 9.68 3.29 8.88
CA ILE A 38 8.31 2.81 8.64
C ILE A 38 7.82 3.39 7.31
N SER A 39 7.65 2.53 6.31
CA SER A 39 7.37 2.97 4.94
C SER A 39 5.97 3.56 4.80
N HIS A 40 4.96 2.93 5.41
CA HIS A 40 3.57 3.34 5.28
C HIS A 40 2.66 2.78 6.39
N ALA A 41 1.41 3.27 6.40
CA ALA A 41 0.46 3.06 7.49
C ALA A 41 -0.47 1.83 7.35
N HIS A 42 -0.08 0.76 6.64
CA HIS A 42 -0.83 -0.50 6.71
C HIS A 42 -0.39 -1.39 7.87
N GLY A 43 -1.30 -2.26 8.30
CA GLY A 43 -1.23 -2.97 9.57
C GLY A 43 0.00 -3.88 9.71
N ASP A 44 0.48 -4.39 8.58
CA ASP A 44 1.63 -5.27 8.44
C ASP A 44 2.98 -4.54 8.34
N HIS A 45 2.99 -3.20 8.37
CA HIS A 45 4.19 -2.36 8.35
C HIS A 45 4.34 -1.48 9.61
N VAL A 46 3.24 -1.21 10.31
CA VAL A 46 3.20 -0.24 11.43
C VAL A 46 3.65 -0.77 12.78
N ALA A 47 4.05 -2.03 12.91
CA ALA A 47 4.42 -2.55 14.23
C ALA A 47 5.67 -1.86 14.82
N GLY A 48 6.50 -1.24 13.98
CA GLY A 48 7.63 -0.41 14.38
C GLY A 48 7.27 0.82 15.21
N PHE A 49 6.06 1.38 15.06
CA PHE A 49 5.62 2.50 15.91
C PHE A 49 5.54 2.13 17.39
N ARG A 50 5.43 0.83 17.72
CA ARG A 50 5.39 0.30 19.09
C ARG A 50 6.74 -0.18 19.59
N SER A 51 7.80 -0.06 18.79
CA SER A 51 9.17 -0.42 19.17
C SER A 51 9.86 0.70 19.96
N LYS A 52 11.01 0.38 20.56
CA LYS A 52 11.80 1.32 21.37
C LYS A 52 12.72 2.25 20.56
N GLY A 53 13.12 1.86 19.35
CA GLY A 53 14.06 2.67 18.54
C GLY A 53 13.46 4.00 18.10
N SER A 54 14.28 4.89 17.55
CA SER A 54 13.83 6.20 17.01
C SER A 54 13.14 6.00 15.67
N LYS A 55 11.89 6.44 15.52
CA LYS A 55 11.07 6.19 14.32
C LYS A 55 11.42 7.22 13.25
N ILE A 56 11.46 6.80 11.99
CA ILE A 56 11.59 7.70 10.85
C ILE A 56 10.54 7.30 9.82
N CYS A 57 9.67 8.23 9.45
CA CYS A 57 8.63 8.00 8.46
C CYS A 57 8.12 9.33 7.92
N SER A 58 7.25 9.27 6.90
CA SER A 58 6.57 10.49 6.46
C SER A 58 5.56 10.97 7.52
N SER A 59 5.35 12.29 7.59
CA SER A 59 4.36 12.89 8.49
C SER A 59 2.94 12.35 8.25
N LEU A 60 2.59 12.11 6.99
CA LEU A 60 1.31 11.52 6.60
C LEU A 60 1.18 10.06 7.03
N THR A 61 2.26 9.26 6.96
CA THR A 61 2.27 7.89 7.50
C THR A 61 2.01 7.87 9.00
N ALA A 62 2.63 8.79 9.76
CA ALA A 62 2.38 8.91 11.19
C ALA A 62 0.93 9.33 11.52
N GLU A 63 0.37 10.31 10.82
CA GLU A 63 -1.01 10.75 11.02
C GLU A 63 -2.01 9.64 10.68
N LEU A 64 -1.83 8.95 9.56
CA LEU A 64 -2.65 7.82 9.16
C LEU A 64 -2.57 6.66 10.17
N TYR A 65 -1.39 6.38 10.72
CA TYR A 65 -1.23 5.39 11.78
C TYR A 65 -2.05 5.77 13.02
N SER A 66 -1.96 7.02 13.48
CA SER A 66 -2.72 7.50 14.64
C SER A 66 -4.23 7.40 14.41
N VAL A 67 -4.72 7.78 13.23
CA VAL A 67 -6.13 7.72 12.88
C VAL A 67 -6.65 6.28 12.75
N CYS A 68 -5.88 5.40 12.09
CA CYS A 68 -6.32 4.03 11.81
C CYS A 68 -6.24 3.11 13.02
N TYR A 69 -5.23 3.30 13.88
CA TYR A 69 -4.91 2.37 14.96
C TYR A 69 -5.03 2.98 16.35
N GLY A 70 -5.32 4.28 16.47
CA GLY A 70 -5.38 4.98 17.76
C GLY A 70 -4.03 5.07 18.47
N GLY A 71 -2.94 4.80 17.74
CA GLY A 71 -1.59 4.74 18.30
C GLY A 71 -0.99 6.12 18.47
N ARG A 72 -0.25 6.31 19.57
CA ARG A 72 0.63 7.48 19.72
C ARG A 72 1.93 7.23 18.96
N VAL A 73 2.40 8.26 18.28
CA VAL A 73 3.71 8.27 17.63
C VAL A 73 4.67 8.96 18.60
N ASN A 74 5.56 8.19 19.21
CA ASN A 74 6.57 8.70 20.16
C ASN A 74 7.96 8.57 19.54
N GLU A 75 8.85 9.52 19.84
CA GLU A 75 10.26 9.49 19.41
C GLU A 75 10.41 9.31 17.89
N ALA A 76 9.74 10.17 17.12
CA ALA A 76 9.71 10.07 15.67
C ALA A 76 10.25 11.32 14.97
N THR A 77 11.09 11.10 13.97
CA THR A 77 11.43 12.10 12.97
C THR A 77 10.40 12.00 11.84
N LEU A 78 9.55 13.02 11.73
CA LEU A 78 8.48 13.09 10.74
C LEU A 78 8.92 13.98 9.58
N LEU A 79 8.89 13.44 8.37
CA LEU A 79 9.41 14.10 7.18
C LEU A 79 8.30 14.32 6.13
N HIS A 80 8.39 15.39 5.35
CA HIS A 80 7.50 15.63 4.22
C HIS A 80 8.18 15.18 2.92
N LEU A 81 7.53 14.33 2.13
CA LEU A 81 8.10 13.78 0.89
C LEU A 81 8.24 14.84 -0.21
N PRO A 82 9.32 14.81 -1.02
CA PRO A 82 10.55 14.05 -0.81
C PRO A 82 11.43 14.68 0.30
N ALA A 83 12.14 13.86 1.06
CA ALA A 83 13.01 14.34 2.16
C ALA A 83 14.35 13.60 2.19
N ALA A 84 15.34 14.23 2.82
CA ALA A 84 16.65 13.65 3.12
C ALA A 84 17.03 13.90 4.58
N LEU A 85 17.67 12.91 5.19
CA LEU A 85 18.17 12.93 6.56
C LEU A 85 19.57 12.29 6.57
N LYS A 86 20.49 12.84 7.37
CA LYS A 86 21.80 12.26 7.61
C LYS A 86 21.87 11.80 9.07
N LEU A 87 22.25 10.54 9.27
CA LEU A 87 22.40 9.86 10.56
C LEU A 87 23.82 9.28 10.60
N ASP A 88 24.73 9.93 11.31
CA ASP A 88 26.11 9.47 11.45
C ASP A 88 26.76 9.12 10.09
N SER A 89 27.09 7.84 9.86
CA SER A 89 27.64 7.30 8.62
C SER A 89 26.63 7.11 7.47
N LEU A 90 25.33 7.14 7.77
CA LEU A 90 24.23 6.79 6.87
C LEU A 90 23.43 8.03 6.40
N SER A 91 23.11 8.11 5.11
CA SER A 91 22.10 9.03 4.61
C SER A 91 20.83 8.28 4.21
N ILE A 92 19.68 8.83 4.58
CA ILE A 92 18.35 8.28 4.30
C ILE A 92 17.55 9.32 3.52
N GLU A 93 17.10 8.96 2.33
CA GLU A 93 16.12 9.73 1.57
C GLU A 93 14.77 9.00 1.54
N LEU A 94 13.70 9.77 1.71
CA LEU A 94 12.33 9.29 1.57
C LEU A 94 11.79 9.79 0.22
N LYS A 95 11.31 8.84 -0.59
CA LYS A 95 10.85 9.04 -1.98
C LYS A 95 9.46 8.45 -2.15
N GLU A 96 8.71 8.87 -3.18
CA GLU A 96 7.34 8.39 -3.39
C GLU A 96 7.33 6.89 -3.72
N ALA A 97 6.48 6.12 -3.04
CA ALA A 97 6.20 4.71 -3.36
C ALA A 97 4.88 4.50 -4.12
N GLY A 98 4.04 5.54 -4.17
CA GLY A 98 2.75 5.57 -4.89
C GLY A 98 1.64 4.66 -4.36
N HIS A 99 1.89 3.89 -3.29
CA HIS A 99 0.99 2.86 -2.77
C HIS A 99 -0.23 3.42 -2.04
N ILE A 100 -0.01 4.26 -1.02
CA ILE A 100 -1.04 5.03 -0.31
C ILE A 100 -0.49 6.43 0.01
N LEU A 101 -1.35 7.37 0.41
CA LEU A 101 -0.90 8.69 0.83
C LEU A 101 0.23 8.59 1.89
N GLY A 102 1.36 9.23 1.61
CA GLY A 102 2.53 9.23 2.50
C GLY A 102 3.42 7.98 2.42
N SER A 103 3.09 6.97 1.60
CA SER A 103 3.93 5.78 1.45
C SER A 103 5.28 6.13 0.84
N ALA A 104 6.36 5.72 1.50
CA ALA A 104 7.72 6.08 1.13
C ALA A 104 8.58 4.87 0.76
N GLN A 105 9.38 5.03 -0.29
CA GLN A 105 10.59 4.26 -0.50
C GLN A 105 11.71 4.88 0.35
N PHE A 106 12.62 4.06 0.87
CA PHE A 106 13.83 4.51 1.56
C PHE A 106 15.06 4.25 0.68
N LEU A 107 15.76 5.31 0.32
CA LEU A 107 17.09 5.23 -0.30
C LEU A 107 18.15 5.47 0.78
N LEU A 108 18.96 4.46 1.01
CA LEU A 108 20.03 4.45 2.00
C LEU A 108 21.38 4.55 1.30
N SER A 109 22.15 5.58 1.60
CA SER A 109 23.49 5.79 1.05
C SER A 109 24.54 5.71 2.15
N HIS A 110 25.54 4.85 1.96
CA HIS A 110 26.68 4.71 2.87
C HIS A 110 28.01 4.77 2.08
N PRO A 111 29.04 5.50 2.55
CA PRO A 111 30.30 5.67 1.82
C PRO A 111 30.98 4.36 1.41
N GLU A 112 30.90 3.33 2.26
CA GLU A 112 31.57 2.04 2.03
C GLU A 112 30.67 0.96 1.42
N HIS A 113 29.36 1.02 1.69
CA HIS A 113 28.42 -0.03 1.28
C HIS A 113 27.67 0.31 -0.01
N GLY A 114 27.70 1.56 -0.47
CA GLY A 114 27.01 2.02 -1.67
C GLY A 114 25.56 2.43 -1.39
N VAL A 115 24.68 2.24 -2.39
CA VAL A 115 23.27 2.65 -2.31
C VAL A 115 22.34 1.44 -2.22
N LEU A 116 21.50 1.41 -1.20
CA LEU A 116 20.41 0.44 -1.04
C LEU A 116 19.06 1.15 -1.13
N VAL A 117 18.09 0.55 -1.84
CA VAL A 117 16.71 1.05 -1.86
C VAL A 117 15.78 -0.02 -1.32
N TYR A 118 14.91 0.36 -0.38
CA TYR A 118 13.74 -0.43 0.01
C TYR A 118 12.46 0.26 -0.45
N THR A 119 11.59 -0.47 -1.15
CA THR A 119 10.42 0.14 -1.79
C THR A 119 9.21 0.31 -0.88
N GLY A 120 9.14 -0.41 0.23
CA GLY A 120 7.84 -0.68 0.88
C GLY A 120 6.90 -1.42 -0.08
N ASP A 121 5.59 -1.30 0.16
CA ASP A 121 4.59 -1.65 -0.85
C ASP A 121 4.67 -0.64 -2.00
N LEU A 122 4.69 -1.14 -3.25
CA LEU A 122 5.05 -0.32 -4.40
C LEU A 122 3.93 -0.23 -5.43
N ASN A 123 3.61 1.00 -5.84
CA ASN A 123 2.78 1.28 -7.00
C ASN A 123 3.47 2.24 -7.96
N VAL A 124 4.15 1.69 -8.96
CA VAL A 124 4.93 2.45 -9.94
C VAL A 124 4.08 3.48 -10.67
N GLU A 125 2.86 3.12 -11.07
CA GLU A 125 1.95 4.01 -11.81
C GLU A 125 1.24 5.04 -10.92
N GLY A 126 1.24 4.84 -9.59
CA GLY A 126 0.44 5.63 -8.66
C GLY A 126 -1.07 5.37 -8.81
N SER A 127 -1.88 6.35 -8.41
CA SER A 127 -3.33 6.27 -8.51
C SER A 127 -3.96 7.64 -8.71
N ILE A 128 -5.28 7.70 -8.81
CA ILE A 128 -6.01 8.97 -8.84
C ILE A 128 -5.96 9.76 -7.51
N VAL A 129 -5.38 9.16 -6.45
CA VAL A 129 -5.18 9.79 -5.13
C VAL A 129 -3.73 9.76 -4.63
N THR A 130 -2.79 9.24 -5.43
CA THR A 130 -1.35 9.15 -5.07
C THR A 130 -0.47 9.43 -6.28
N SER A 131 0.67 10.08 -6.05
CA SER A 131 1.70 10.24 -7.07
C SER A 131 2.27 8.87 -7.51
N PRO A 132 2.81 8.75 -8.74
CA PRO A 132 3.62 7.60 -9.14
C PRO A 132 4.83 7.40 -8.22
N ALA A 133 5.35 6.17 -8.18
CA ALA A 133 6.58 5.90 -7.44
C ALA A 133 7.80 6.48 -8.18
N ASP A 134 8.78 6.99 -7.43
CA ASP A 134 10.06 7.40 -7.98
C ASP A 134 10.87 6.19 -8.46
N VAL A 135 11.58 6.31 -9.59
CA VAL A 135 12.54 5.30 -10.05
C VAL A 135 13.93 5.66 -9.52
N LEU A 136 14.48 4.82 -8.65
CA LEU A 136 15.67 5.12 -7.87
C LEU A 136 16.83 4.20 -8.25
N ASN A 137 17.88 4.73 -8.88
CA ASN A 137 19.09 3.95 -9.15
C ASN A 137 19.76 3.52 -7.85
N CYS A 138 20.12 2.26 -7.73
CA CYS A 138 20.81 1.73 -6.56
C CYS A 138 21.69 0.53 -6.90
N ASP A 139 22.55 0.13 -5.97
CA ASP A 139 23.33 -1.10 -6.13
C ASP A 139 22.57 -2.32 -5.61
N VAL A 140 21.81 -2.15 -4.51
CA VAL A 140 20.98 -3.17 -3.87
C VAL A 140 19.53 -2.70 -3.81
N LEU A 141 18.61 -3.51 -4.34
CA LEU A 141 17.17 -3.23 -4.29
C LEU A 141 16.46 -4.24 -3.39
N ILE A 142 15.60 -3.80 -2.49
CA ILE A 142 14.64 -4.61 -1.76
C ILE A 142 13.23 -4.20 -2.21
N VAL A 143 12.56 -5.05 -3.00
CA VAL A 143 11.33 -4.70 -3.74
C VAL A 143 10.11 -5.53 -3.35
N ASP A 144 8.94 -4.88 -3.37
CA ASP A 144 7.63 -5.52 -3.26
C ASP A 144 7.45 -6.63 -4.32
N ALA A 145 6.97 -7.78 -3.85
CA ALA A 145 6.63 -8.96 -4.62
C ALA A 145 5.24 -9.51 -4.21
N THR A 146 4.36 -8.66 -3.68
CA THR A 146 2.97 -9.01 -3.34
C THR A 146 2.23 -9.64 -4.52
N PHE A 147 2.42 -9.11 -5.73
CA PHE A 147 1.92 -9.69 -6.98
C PHE A 147 3.06 -10.13 -7.90
N GLY A 148 4.16 -10.64 -7.32
CA GLY A 148 5.40 -11.04 -8.00
C GLY A 148 5.32 -12.31 -8.88
N HIS A 149 4.13 -12.78 -9.25
CA HIS A 149 3.97 -13.98 -10.09
C HIS A 149 3.64 -13.61 -11.55
N PRO A 150 4.24 -14.24 -12.58
CA PRO A 150 4.04 -13.91 -14.00
C PRO A 150 2.60 -13.87 -14.52
N HIS A 151 1.69 -14.60 -13.87
CA HIS A 151 0.26 -14.61 -14.21
C HIS A 151 -0.53 -13.43 -13.62
N LEU A 152 0.04 -12.69 -12.66
CA LEU A 152 -0.62 -11.59 -11.97
C LEU A 152 -0.43 -10.30 -12.75
N LYS A 153 -1.40 -10.05 -13.62
CA LYS A 153 -1.48 -8.85 -14.46
C LYS A 153 -2.80 -8.15 -14.17
N PHE A 154 -2.72 -6.90 -13.75
CA PHE A 154 -3.93 -6.10 -13.55
C PHE A 154 -4.40 -5.52 -14.88
N PRO A 155 -5.72 -5.34 -15.07
CA PRO A 155 -6.24 -4.53 -16.17
C PRO A 155 -5.66 -3.11 -16.09
N PRO A 156 -5.60 -2.37 -17.22
CA PRO A 156 -5.27 -0.95 -17.20
C PRO A 156 -6.15 -0.20 -16.19
N ARG A 157 -5.53 0.64 -15.36
CA ARG A 157 -6.19 1.29 -14.21
C ARG A 157 -7.41 2.11 -14.64
N GLU A 158 -7.28 2.85 -15.73
CA GLU A 158 -8.36 3.65 -16.32
C GLU A 158 -9.61 2.81 -16.65
N ARG A 159 -9.42 1.67 -17.32
CA ARG A 159 -10.52 0.75 -17.66
C ARG A 159 -11.18 0.18 -16.41
N LEU A 160 -10.40 -0.05 -15.36
CA LEU A 160 -10.93 -0.53 -14.09
C LEU A 160 -11.77 0.54 -13.38
N TYR A 161 -11.33 1.81 -13.40
CA TYR A 161 -12.10 2.94 -12.89
C TYR A 161 -13.41 3.13 -13.65
N GLU A 162 -13.37 3.13 -14.98
CA GLU A 162 -14.58 3.18 -15.83
C GLU A 162 -15.54 2.03 -15.50
N SER A 163 -15.01 0.81 -15.32
CA SER A 163 -15.82 -0.37 -15.01
C SER A 163 -16.51 -0.26 -13.65
N ILE A 164 -15.78 0.19 -12.62
CA ILE A 164 -16.33 0.42 -11.28
C ILE A 164 -17.42 1.50 -11.34
N ALA A 165 -17.10 2.65 -11.94
CA ALA A 165 -18.01 3.79 -12.03
C ALA A 165 -19.29 3.44 -12.80
N THR A 166 -19.17 2.80 -13.96
CA THR A 166 -20.31 2.37 -14.78
C THR A 166 -21.19 1.37 -14.04
N TRP A 167 -20.59 0.39 -13.36
CA TRP A 167 -21.34 -0.57 -12.57
C TRP A 167 -22.10 0.12 -11.42
N THR A 168 -21.43 1.00 -10.67
CA THR A 168 -22.06 1.77 -9.59
C THR A 168 -23.21 2.63 -10.11
N GLN A 169 -23.00 3.39 -11.18
CA GLN A 169 -24.06 4.22 -11.80
C GLN A 169 -25.24 3.38 -12.27
N SER A 170 -24.99 2.20 -12.85
CA SER A 170 -26.07 1.31 -13.32
C SER A 170 -26.97 0.82 -12.19
N VAL A 171 -26.38 0.48 -11.05
CA VAL A 171 -27.13 0.06 -9.85
C VAL A 171 -27.95 1.21 -9.29
N VAL A 172 -27.35 2.40 -9.19
CA VAL A 172 -28.03 3.61 -8.69
C VAL A 172 -29.18 4.01 -9.60
N ASN A 173 -28.99 4.00 -10.92
CA ASN A 173 -30.03 4.33 -11.90
C ASN A 173 -31.20 3.33 -11.88
N ALA A 174 -30.95 2.09 -11.47
CA ALA A 174 -31.99 1.09 -11.27
C ALA A 174 -32.72 1.23 -9.92
N GLY A 175 -32.44 2.28 -9.14
CA GLY A 175 -33.01 2.50 -7.81
C GLY A 175 -32.43 1.58 -6.73
N GLY A 176 -31.30 0.93 -6.99
CA GLY A 176 -30.60 0.08 -6.03
C GLY A 176 -29.46 0.81 -5.32
N THR A 177 -28.87 0.12 -4.34
CA THR A 177 -27.70 0.62 -3.60
C THR A 177 -26.46 -0.19 -3.97
N ALA A 178 -25.47 0.49 -4.57
CA ALA A 178 -24.16 -0.08 -4.86
C ALA A 178 -23.30 -0.07 -3.60
N VAL A 179 -22.99 -1.25 -3.05
CA VAL A 179 -22.19 -1.40 -1.84
C VAL A 179 -20.79 -1.90 -2.22
N LEU A 180 -19.77 -1.04 -2.06
CA LEU A 180 -18.38 -1.32 -2.41
C LEU A 180 -17.57 -1.67 -1.15
N TYR A 181 -17.09 -2.90 -1.06
CA TYR A 181 -16.28 -3.39 0.05
C TYR A 181 -14.78 -3.23 -0.27
N ALA A 182 -14.09 -2.33 0.43
CA ALA A 182 -12.70 -1.99 0.17
C ALA A 182 -11.87 -1.81 1.46
N HIS A 183 -10.55 -1.91 1.34
CA HIS A 183 -9.67 -1.58 2.46
C HIS A 183 -9.89 -0.11 2.87
N PRO A 184 -10.10 0.19 4.18
CA PRO A 184 -10.43 1.56 4.61
C PRO A 184 -9.36 2.61 4.32
N LEU A 185 -8.10 2.19 4.19
CA LEU A 185 -6.95 3.03 3.86
C LEU A 185 -6.41 2.68 2.47
N GLY A 186 -6.34 3.69 1.60
CA GLY A 186 -5.89 3.61 0.21
C GLY A 186 -7.06 3.42 -0.75
N LYS A 187 -7.58 2.19 -0.83
CA LYS A 187 -8.57 1.80 -1.85
C LYS A 187 -9.91 2.51 -1.68
N ALA A 188 -10.36 2.73 -0.45
CA ALA A 188 -11.63 3.43 -0.22
C ALA A 188 -11.57 4.90 -0.70
N GLN A 189 -10.45 5.59 -0.48
CA GLN A 189 -10.23 6.96 -0.96
C GLN A 189 -10.19 7.01 -2.49
N GLU A 190 -9.53 6.02 -3.10
CA GLU A 190 -9.49 5.85 -4.53
C GLU A 190 -10.90 5.67 -5.13
N LEU A 191 -11.73 4.83 -4.51
CA LEU A 191 -13.13 4.63 -4.91
C LEU A 191 -13.97 5.90 -4.79
N VAL A 192 -13.84 6.65 -3.69
CA VAL A 192 -14.52 7.95 -3.54
C VAL A 192 -14.16 8.86 -4.72
N LYS A 193 -12.86 8.97 -5.02
CA LYS A 193 -12.37 9.82 -6.09
C LYS A 193 -12.86 9.38 -7.47
N VAL A 194 -12.87 8.08 -7.75
CA VAL A 194 -13.43 7.48 -8.98
C VAL A 194 -14.90 7.85 -9.12
N LEU A 195 -15.72 7.62 -8.09
CA LEU A 195 -17.16 7.95 -8.17
C LEU A 195 -17.40 9.46 -8.36
N ASN A 196 -16.61 10.31 -7.72
CA ASN A 196 -16.72 11.76 -7.86
C ASN A 196 -16.35 12.28 -9.27
N GLN A 197 -15.41 11.63 -9.95
CA GLN A 197 -14.86 12.13 -11.23
C GLN A 197 -15.49 11.48 -12.46
N TYR A 198 -15.83 10.20 -12.40
CA TYR A 198 -16.32 9.47 -13.55
C TYR A 198 -17.85 9.54 -13.70
N VAL A 199 -18.57 9.67 -12.59
CA VAL A 199 -20.04 9.56 -12.56
C VAL A 199 -20.72 10.61 -11.66
N ASP A 200 -19.95 11.56 -11.11
CA ASP A 200 -20.44 12.62 -10.22
C ASP A 200 -21.32 12.12 -9.05
N ILE A 201 -20.99 10.94 -8.52
CA ILE A 201 -21.65 10.37 -7.35
C ILE A 201 -20.86 10.75 -6.10
N GLU A 202 -21.57 11.27 -5.09
CA GLU A 202 -21.08 11.44 -3.73
C GLU A 202 -21.47 10.21 -2.89
N PRO A 203 -20.56 9.24 -2.65
CA PRO A 203 -20.91 8.04 -1.91
C PRO A 203 -21.04 8.32 -0.41
N ALA A 204 -21.95 7.59 0.25
CA ALA A 204 -21.86 7.37 1.68
C ALA A 204 -20.58 6.57 1.99
N VAL A 205 -19.93 6.84 3.12
CA VAL A 205 -18.76 6.08 3.56
C VAL A 205 -18.84 5.75 5.04
N HIS A 206 -18.42 4.54 5.40
CA HIS A 206 -18.37 4.11 6.79
C HIS A 206 -17.46 5.05 7.63
N PRO A 207 -17.74 5.34 8.93
CA PRO A 207 -16.97 6.29 9.74
C PRO A 207 -15.46 6.06 9.79
N LYS A 208 -15.02 4.79 9.79
CA LYS A 208 -13.58 4.44 9.67
C LYS A 208 -12.92 4.98 8.39
N ILE A 209 -13.65 5.04 7.29
CA ILE A 209 -13.18 5.58 6.01
C ILE A 209 -13.24 7.11 6.06
N ALA A 210 -14.30 7.70 6.61
CA ALA A 210 -14.43 9.15 6.79
C ALA A 210 -13.22 9.73 7.53
N LYS A 211 -12.81 9.11 8.64
CA LYS A 211 -11.61 9.52 9.40
C LYS A 211 -10.32 9.51 8.56
N VAL A 212 -10.17 8.52 7.68
CA VAL A 212 -9.01 8.46 6.78
C VAL A 212 -9.12 9.54 5.70
N ASN A 213 -10.32 9.77 5.17
CA ASN A 213 -10.56 10.80 4.17
C ASN A 213 -10.22 12.20 4.70
N GLU A 214 -10.41 12.48 6.00
CA GLU A 214 -9.99 13.74 6.62
C GLU A 214 -8.47 13.98 6.49
N VAL A 215 -7.65 12.95 6.67
CA VAL A 215 -6.18 13.06 6.48
C VAL A 215 -5.85 13.33 5.02
N TYR A 216 -6.54 12.67 4.08
CA TYR A 216 -6.40 12.93 2.65
C TYR A 216 -6.81 14.37 2.29
N ALA A 217 -7.89 14.89 2.88
CA ALA A 217 -8.34 16.26 2.68
C ALA A 217 -7.30 17.28 3.19
N LYS A 218 -6.71 17.06 4.37
CA LYS A 218 -5.62 17.90 4.90
C LYS A 218 -4.39 17.89 3.99
N ALA A 219 -4.11 16.78 3.34
CA ALA A 219 -3.04 16.64 2.34
C ALA A 219 -3.40 17.23 0.96
N GLY A 220 -4.57 17.85 0.81
CA GLY A 220 -5.01 18.50 -0.42
C GLY A 220 -5.77 17.60 -1.41
N VAL A 221 -6.03 16.34 -1.05
CA VAL A 221 -6.81 15.43 -1.90
C VAL A 221 -8.31 15.71 -1.70
N LYS A 222 -8.94 16.30 -2.72
CA LYS A 222 -10.39 16.58 -2.70
C LYS A 222 -11.20 15.30 -2.91
N LEU A 223 -11.94 14.91 -1.88
CA LEU A 223 -12.86 13.77 -1.82
C LEU A 223 -14.25 14.25 -1.38
N ARG A 224 -15.29 14.10 -2.22
CA ARG A 224 -16.70 14.37 -1.86
C ARG A 224 -17.33 13.07 -1.37
N TYR A 225 -17.83 13.06 -0.13
CA TYR A 225 -18.47 11.91 0.49
C TYR A 225 -19.38 12.36 1.62
N ILE A 226 -20.34 11.50 1.96
CA ILE A 226 -21.19 11.67 3.14
C ILE A 226 -20.73 10.65 4.20
N GLU A 227 -20.32 11.11 5.38
CA GLU A 227 -20.04 10.18 6.48
C GLU A 227 -21.34 9.50 6.90
N GLU A 228 -21.30 8.17 6.99
CA GLU A 228 -22.47 7.38 7.36
C GLU A 228 -22.87 7.60 8.81
N ASP A 229 -24.14 7.96 8.99
CA ASP A 229 -24.85 7.97 10.26
C ASP A 229 -26.24 7.30 10.13
N ARG A 230 -27.10 7.49 11.14
CA ARG A 230 -28.46 6.94 11.14
C ARG A 230 -29.31 7.47 9.98
N GLU A 231 -29.22 8.76 9.67
CA GLU A 231 -30.03 9.39 8.61
C GLU A 231 -29.57 8.90 7.23
N VAL A 232 -28.26 8.85 7.02
CA VAL A 232 -27.66 8.33 5.79
C VAL A 232 -28.02 6.86 5.56
N ARG A 233 -28.01 6.03 6.62
CA ARG A 233 -28.48 4.63 6.51
C ARG A 233 -29.94 4.54 6.07
N GLU A 234 -30.81 5.41 6.57
CA GLU A 234 -32.21 5.43 6.16
C GLU A 234 -32.35 5.93 4.71
N ALA A 235 -31.59 6.95 4.31
CA ALA A 235 -31.56 7.44 2.94
C ALA A 235 -31.10 6.37 1.94
N LEU A 236 -30.17 5.48 2.32
CA LEU A 236 -29.73 4.34 1.50
C LEU A 236 -30.85 3.32 1.21
N ARG A 237 -32.03 3.40 1.86
CA ARG A 237 -33.23 2.66 1.46
C ARG A 237 -33.90 3.20 0.19
N GLY A 238 -33.52 4.40 -0.25
CA GLY A 238 -33.92 5.00 -1.53
C GLY A 238 -32.97 4.73 -2.69
N GLY A 239 -31.86 4.00 -2.46
CA GLY A 239 -30.80 3.78 -3.45
C GLY A 239 -29.57 4.65 -3.21
N GLY A 240 -28.47 4.38 -3.90
CA GLY A 240 -27.24 5.19 -3.80
C GLY A 240 -25.94 4.39 -3.85
N ALA A 241 -24.84 5.00 -3.44
CA ALA A 241 -23.54 4.33 -3.35
C ALA A 241 -23.03 4.36 -1.90
N TYR A 242 -22.53 3.22 -1.41
CA TYR A 242 -22.01 3.09 -0.05
C TYR A 242 -20.68 2.33 -0.04
N ILE A 243 -19.61 2.96 0.45
CA ILE A 243 -18.29 2.32 0.58
C ILE A 243 -18.09 1.88 2.04
N VAL A 244 -17.79 0.59 2.21
CA VAL A 244 -17.65 -0.06 3.52
C VAL A 244 -16.32 -0.80 3.65
N PRO A 245 -15.83 -1.02 4.88
CA PRO A 245 -14.63 -1.82 5.11
C PRO A 245 -14.76 -3.23 4.54
N LEU A 246 -13.70 -3.69 3.89
CA LEU A 246 -13.58 -5.03 3.34
C LEU A 246 -13.86 -6.11 4.41
N ARG A 247 -14.61 -7.15 4.02
CA ARG A 247 -14.91 -8.31 4.84
C ARG A 247 -14.84 -9.59 4.00
N PRO A 248 -14.58 -10.77 4.60
CA PRO A 248 -14.58 -12.04 3.88
C PRO A 248 -15.92 -12.38 3.22
N ARG A 249 -17.03 -11.92 3.82
CA ARG A 249 -18.39 -12.04 3.29
C ARG A 249 -19.12 -10.71 3.46
N PRO A 250 -20.05 -10.36 2.55
CA PRO A 250 -20.79 -9.13 2.68
C PRO A 250 -21.73 -9.16 3.89
N SER A 251 -21.89 -8.02 4.54
CA SER A 251 -22.89 -7.82 5.60
C SER A 251 -24.32 -7.85 5.03
N LYS A 252 -25.28 -8.21 5.88
CA LYS A 252 -26.67 -7.79 5.66
C LYS A 252 -26.76 -6.29 5.92
N LEU A 253 -27.37 -5.55 4.99
CA LEU A 253 -27.48 -4.10 5.05
C LEU A 253 -28.94 -3.74 4.80
N GLU A 254 -29.44 -2.80 5.58
CA GLU A 254 -30.76 -2.20 5.39
C GLU A 254 -30.63 -1.10 4.34
N ALA A 255 -30.72 -1.48 3.07
CA ALA A 255 -30.60 -0.60 1.91
C ALA A 255 -31.52 -1.09 0.78
N ALA A 256 -31.83 -0.22 -0.18
CA ALA A 256 -32.65 -0.57 -1.34
C ALA A 256 -31.88 -1.54 -2.24
N ASN A 257 -32.39 -2.76 -2.45
CA ASN A 257 -31.84 -3.76 -3.37
C ASN A 257 -30.29 -3.75 -3.42
N PRO A 258 -29.59 -4.09 -2.31
CA PRO A 258 -28.17 -3.85 -2.21
C PRO A 258 -27.38 -4.79 -3.12
N TYR A 259 -26.70 -4.23 -4.12
CA TYR A 259 -25.76 -4.95 -4.98
C TYR A 259 -24.34 -4.74 -4.46
N LYS A 260 -23.62 -5.83 -4.24
CA LYS A 260 -22.40 -5.84 -3.42
C LYS A 260 -21.21 -6.19 -4.28
N ALA A 261 -20.25 -5.29 -4.31
CA ALA A 261 -18.98 -5.49 -4.99
C ALA A 261 -17.83 -5.57 -3.98
N VAL A 262 -16.92 -6.51 -4.19
CA VAL A 262 -15.64 -6.54 -3.49
C VAL A 262 -14.57 -5.87 -4.35
N VAL A 263 -13.74 -5.03 -3.73
CA VAL A 263 -12.69 -4.25 -4.41
C VAL A 263 -11.34 -4.55 -3.76
N THR A 264 -10.54 -5.36 -4.42
CA THR A 264 -9.24 -5.84 -3.92
C THR A 264 -8.39 -6.40 -5.05
N GLY A 265 -7.08 -6.17 -5.01
CA GLY A 265 -6.15 -6.74 -6.00
C GLY A 265 -6.20 -8.26 -6.07
N TRP A 266 -6.59 -8.91 -4.97
CA TRP A 266 -6.79 -10.36 -4.89
C TRP A 266 -7.94 -10.89 -5.77
N ALA A 267 -8.87 -10.04 -6.22
CA ALA A 267 -9.90 -10.42 -7.18
C ALA A 267 -9.33 -10.73 -8.58
N ALA A 268 -8.04 -10.49 -8.81
CA ALA A 268 -7.35 -10.96 -10.01
C ALA A 268 -7.06 -12.48 -10.00
N VAL A 269 -7.19 -13.13 -8.84
CA VAL A 269 -6.79 -14.54 -8.64
C VAL A 269 -7.89 -15.36 -7.97
N PHE A 270 -8.59 -14.77 -7.02
CA PHE A 270 -9.63 -15.47 -6.27
C PHE A 270 -11.02 -15.05 -6.73
N GLU A 271 -11.90 -16.03 -6.81
CA GLU A 271 -13.33 -15.79 -6.99
C GLU A 271 -13.97 -15.35 -5.67
N TYR A 272 -14.90 -14.41 -5.76
CA TYR A 272 -15.64 -13.87 -4.62
C TYR A 272 -17.14 -14.11 -4.79
N ASN A 273 -17.52 -15.38 -4.90
CA ASN A 273 -18.89 -15.83 -5.23
C ASN A 273 -19.99 -15.40 -4.22
N ALA A 274 -19.61 -14.88 -3.06
CA ALA A 274 -20.54 -14.29 -2.10
C ALA A 274 -20.94 -12.84 -2.44
N PHE A 275 -20.28 -12.22 -3.41
CA PHE A 275 -20.51 -10.86 -3.88
C PHE A 275 -21.08 -10.91 -5.31
N ASP A 276 -21.86 -9.90 -5.69
CA ASP A 276 -22.44 -9.77 -7.03
C ASP A 276 -21.39 -9.37 -8.08
N LYS A 277 -20.31 -8.72 -7.64
CA LYS A 277 -19.20 -8.28 -8.50
C LYS A 277 -17.88 -8.28 -7.75
N ALA A 278 -16.77 -8.46 -8.48
CA ALA A 278 -15.42 -8.33 -7.95
C ALA A 278 -14.55 -7.47 -8.89
N PHE A 279 -13.79 -6.54 -8.32
CA PHE A 279 -12.92 -5.64 -9.06
C PHE A 279 -11.47 -5.78 -8.57
N PRO A 280 -10.51 -6.11 -9.47
CA PRO A 280 -9.10 -6.33 -9.13
C PRO A 280 -8.32 -5.03 -8.91
N LEU A 281 -8.85 -4.07 -8.14
CA LEU A 281 -8.19 -2.80 -7.86
C LEU A 281 -7.15 -2.97 -6.76
N SER A 282 -5.89 -2.70 -7.10
CA SER A 282 -4.75 -2.85 -6.20
C SER A 282 -4.02 -1.53 -6.02
N GLY A 283 -3.55 -1.30 -4.79
CA GLY A 283 -2.53 -0.27 -4.51
C GLY A 283 -1.13 -0.78 -4.77
N HIS A 284 -0.94 -1.99 -5.29
CA HIS A 284 0.36 -2.54 -5.66
C HIS A 284 0.49 -2.65 -7.17
N SER A 285 1.72 -2.63 -7.66
CA SER A 285 2.05 -2.94 -9.04
C SER A 285 1.91 -4.43 -9.36
N SER A 286 1.49 -4.70 -10.59
CA SER A 286 1.42 -6.06 -11.14
C SER A 286 2.81 -6.57 -11.54
N PHE A 287 2.96 -7.87 -11.77
CA PHE A 287 4.25 -8.46 -12.11
C PHE A 287 4.99 -7.79 -13.27
N PRO A 288 4.36 -7.51 -14.44
CA PRO A 288 5.07 -6.85 -15.54
C PRO A 288 5.61 -5.48 -15.16
N THR A 289 4.83 -4.68 -14.41
CA THR A 289 5.23 -3.35 -13.95
C THR A 289 6.39 -3.43 -12.95
N LEU A 290 6.34 -4.38 -12.01
CA LEU A 290 7.41 -4.63 -11.05
C LEU A 290 8.73 -5.05 -11.74
N ILE A 291 8.65 -5.92 -12.74
CA ILE A 291 9.83 -6.33 -13.52
C ILE A 291 10.42 -5.15 -14.30
N GLU A 292 9.57 -4.29 -14.85
CA GLU A 292 10.06 -3.11 -15.56
C GLU A 292 10.73 -2.11 -14.60
N TYR A 293 10.16 -1.91 -13.41
CA TYR A 293 10.81 -1.14 -12.34
C TYR A 293 12.19 -1.70 -11.98
N VAL A 294 12.31 -3.02 -11.78
CA VAL A 294 13.59 -3.69 -11.48
C VAL A 294 14.64 -3.44 -12.57
N LYS A 295 14.25 -3.44 -13.85
CA LYS A 295 15.19 -3.13 -14.95
C LYS A 295 15.64 -1.67 -14.94
N GLN A 296 14.72 -0.75 -14.70
CA GLN A 296 15.00 0.69 -14.74
C GLN A 296 15.89 1.14 -13.58
N VAL A 297 15.73 0.53 -12.40
CA VAL A 297 16.57 0.77 -11.20
C VAL A 297 18.04 0.39 -11.44
N GLY A 298 18.32 -0.61 -12.27
CA GLY A 298 19.70 -1.01 -12.61
C GLY A 298 20.49 -1.65 -11.45
N ALA A 299 19.80 -2.21 -10.44
CA ALA A 299 20.45 -2.85 -9.30
C ALA A 299 21.23 -4.10 -9.69
N ARG A 300 22.37 -4.33 -9.00
CA ARG A 300 23.20 -5.52 -9.18
C ARG A 300 22.69 -6.71 -8.36
N ARG A 301 22.10 -6.41 -7.20
CA ARG A 301 21.48 -7.39 -6.31
C ARG A 301 20.04 -6.99 -5.98
N VAL A 302 19.11 -7.94 -6.05
CA VAL A 302 17.68 -7.73 -5.80
C VAL A 302 17.16 -8.69 -4.73
N TYR A 303 16.69 -8.15 -3.63
CA TYR A 303 15.90 -8.86 -2.65
C TYR A 303 14.42 -8.64 -2.93
N THR A 304 13.63 -9.71 -2.91
CA THR A 304 12.17 -9.63 -3.06
C THR A 304 11.49 -9.90 -1.73
N LEU A 305 10.42 -9.17 -1.43
CA LEU A 305 9.63 -9.31 -0.21
C LEU A 305 8.13 -9.33 -0.52
N GLY A 306 7.37 -10.24 0.11
CA GLY A 306 5.91 -10.30 -0.07
C GLY A 306 5.42 -11.73 -0.29
N TYR A 307 4.24 -11.87 -0.91
CA TYR A 307 3.63 -13.18 -1.14
C TYR A 307 4.41 -14.02 -2.16
N TYR A 308 4.67 -13.49 -3.35
CA TYR A 308 5.36 -14.22 -4.43
C TYR A 308 6.84 -13.85 -4.54
N ALA A 309 7.48 -13.61 -3.39
CA ALA A 309 8.88 -13.20 -3.32
C ALA A 309 9.80 -14.24 -4.00
N GLU A 310 9.67 -15.52 -3.64
CA GLU A 310 10.56 -16.55 -4.18
C GLU A 310 10.35 -16.76 -5.69
N GLU A 311 9.11 -16.71 -6.17
CA GLU A 311 8.78 -16.83 -7.58
C GLU A 311 9.34 -15.65 -8.40
N MET A 312 9.21 -14.43 -7.88
CA MET A 312 9.76 -13.23 -8.53
C MET A 312 11.29 -13.27 -8.55
N ALA A 313 11.95 -13.60 -7.42
CA ALA A 313 13.41 -13.71 -7.36
C ALA A 313 13.93 -14.78 -8.32
N ASN A 314 13.28 -15.96 -8.38
CA ASN A 314 13.61 -17.01 -9.35
C ASN A 314 13.50 -16.51 -10.79
N TRP A 315 12.45 -15.76 -11.10
CA TRP A 315 12.24 -15.23 -12.44
C TRP A 315 13.34 -14.23 -12.80
N ILE A 316 13.67 -13.28 -11.90
CA ILE A 316 14.72 -12.28 -12.08
C ILE A 316 16.06 -12.97 -12.36
N ARG A 317 16.48 -13.94 -11.52
CA ARG A 317 17.72 -14.71 -11.72
C ARG A 317 17.78 -15.37 -13.10
N LYS A 318 16.70 -16.02 -13.51
CA LYS A 318 16.66 -16.82 -14.75
C LYS A 318 16.56 -15.96 -16.01
N ARG A 319 15.80 -14.85 -15.96
CA ARG A 319 15.43 -14.06 -17.14
C ARG A 319 16.20 -12.77 -17.28
N LEU A 320 16.48 -12.07 -16.19
CA LEU A 320 17.27 -10.83 -16.21
C LEU A 320 18.75 -11.07 -15.92
N ARG A 321 19.12 -12.25 -15.42
CA ARG A 321 20.52 -12.59 -15.04
C ARG A 321 21.09 -11.66 -13.97
N ILE A 322 20.23 -11.11 -13.13
CA ILE A 322 20.57 -10.29 -11.97
C ILE A 322 20.63 -11.21 -10.73
N GLU A 323 21.56 -10.96 -9.82
CA GLU A 323 21.60 -11.66 -8.54
C GLU A 323 20.33 -11.32 -7.75
N ALA A 324 19.54 -12.33 -7.37
CA ALA A 324 18.32 -12.08 -6.61
C ALA A 324 18.01 -13.19 -5.61
N CYS A 325 17.37 -12.87 -4.49
CA CYS A 325 16.87 -13.83 -3.50
C CYS A 325 15.66 -13.28 -2.74
N SER A 326 14.87 -14.16 -2.12
CA SER A 326 13.76 -13.73 -1.26
C SER A 326 14.24 -13.54 0.18
N LEU A 327 13.81 -12.44 0.83
CA LEU A 327 14.10 -12.20 2.26
C LEU A 327 13.10 -12.89 3.18
N ALA A 328 11.84 -12.95 2.76
CA ALA A 328 10.79 -13.73 3.39
C ALA A 328 9.62 -13.90 2.40
N SER A 329 9.16 -15.14 2.20
CA SER A 329 7.87 -15.37 1.54
C SER A 329 6.76 -15.37 2.60
N ARG A 330 5.75 -14.53 2.40
CA ARG A 330 4.53 -14.53 3.23
C ARG A 330 3.62 -15.74 2.95
N LEU A 331 4.01 -16.66 2.04
CA LEU A 331 3.29 -17.92 1.82
C LEU A 331 3.42 -18.90 3.01
N ILE A 332 4.36 -18.67 3.92
CA ILE A 332 4.46 -19.42 5.19
C ILE A 332 3.63 -18.69 6.26
N ASN A 333 2.30 -18.72 6.15
CA ASN A 333 1.31 -18.59 7.26
C ASN A 333 -0.14 -18.36 6.76
N ARG A 334 -0.66 -19.27 5.93
CA ARG A 334 -2.12 -19.50 5.83
C ARG A 334 -2.42 -20.99 5.66
N ALA A 335 -2.19 -21.74 6.75
CA ALA A 335 -3.09 -22.83 7.13
C ALA A 335 -3.89 -22.30 8.32
N GLY A 336 -5.21 -22.12 8.15
CA GLY A 336 -6.11 -21.58 9.17
C GLY A 336 -7.21 -20.73 8.58
#